data_AF-A0A449DCG6-F1
#
_entry.id   AF-A0A449DCG6-F1
#
_cell.length_a   1.000
_cell.length_b   1.000
_cell.length_c   1.000
_cell.angle_alpha   90.00
_cell.angle_beta   90.00
_cell.angle_gamma   90.00
#
_symmetry.space_group_name_H-M   'P 1'
#
loop_
_entity.id
_entity.type
_entity.pdbx_description
1 polymer ?
#
loop_
_entity_poly.entity_id
_entity_poly.type
_entity_poly.pdbx_seq_one_letter_code
_entity_poly.pdbx_strand_id
1 'polypeptide(L)'
;MTTPTPQQATDLLAQIDSTQRQARSSDAWPLVIFLIVISAATSIGLFAIGVIADETLQLVVLAACAAWMIPAFVVYFTSALSWSRRSTLLLFTWLPVVAIAFIAGVVADSLTQGSWVALAAAGLIWVTAPVFALLGLRR
;
A
#
# COMPACT_ATOMS: atom_id res chain seq x y z
N MET A 1 8.07 -44.97 19.97
CA MET A 1 7.88 -43.51 20.08
C MET A 1 8.43 -43.09 21.42
N THR A 2 9.55 -42.37 21.45
CA THR A 2 10.16 -41.89 22.70
C THR A 2 9.48 -40.59 23.11
N THR A 3 8.89 -40.56 24.30
CA THR A 3 8.32 -39.34 24.87
C THR A 3 9.43 -38.29 24.97
N PRO A 4 9.25 -37.08 24.41
CA PRO A 4 10.28 -36.04 24.49
C PRO A 4 10.53 -35.66 25.95
N THR A 5 11.79 -35.39 26.27
CA THR A 5 12.12 -34.82 27.58
C THR A 5 11.48 -33.43 27.73
N PRO A 6 11.19 -32.97 28.97
CA PRO A 6 10.59 -31.65 29.19
C PRO A 6 11.35 -30.50 28.50
N GLN A 7 12.67 -30.63 28.42
CA GLN A 7 13.54 -29.64 27.78
C GLN A 7 13.37 -29.64 26.26
N GLN A 8 13.35 -30.81 25.62
CA GLN A 8 13.07 -30.96 24.18
C GLN A 8 11.65 -30.48 23.81
N ALA A 9 10.67 -30.69 24.68
CA ALA A 9 9.32 -30.18 24.46
C ALA A 9 9.28 -28.65 24.49
N THR A 10 10.05 -28.02 25.38
CA THR A 10 10.16 -26.56 25.48
C THR A 10 10.84 -25.97 24.23
N ASP A 11 11.91 -26.60 23.75
CA ASP A 11 12.62 -26.18 22.54
C ASP A 11 11.73 -26.28 21.29
N LEU A 12 10.96 -27.37 21.16
CA LEU A 12 10.01 -27.56 20.05
C LEU A 12 8.88 -26.52 20.07
N LEU A 13 8.34 -26.19 21.25
CA LEU A 13 7.34 -25.14 21.40
C LEU A 13 7.91 -23.76 21.03
N ALA A 14 9.12 -23.44 21.48
CA ALA A 14 9.79 -22.19 21.11
C ALA A 14 10.04 -22.09 19.60
N GLN A 15 10.41 -23.21 18.95
CA GLN A 15 10.59 -23.27 17.51
C GLN A 15 9.27 -23.05 16.76
N ILE A 16 8.17 -23.68 17.19
CA ILE A 16 6.84 -23.49 16.60
C ILE A 16 6.39 -22.04 16.75
N ASP A 17 6.55 -21.45 17.94
CA ASP A 17 6.19 -20.06 18.19
C ASP A 17 6.98 -19.09 17.31
N SER A 18 8.29 -19.29 17.17
CA SER A 18 9.13 -18.47 16.29
C SER A 18 8.71 -18.59 14.82
N THR A 19 8.38 -19.81 14.37
CA THR A 19 7.94 -20.09 13.00
C THR A 19 6.58 -19.43 12.73
N GLN A 20 5.65 -19.50 13.68
CA GLN A 20 4.36 -18.84 13.58
C GLN A 20 4.48 -17.32 13.55
N ARG A 21 5.34 -16.72 14.37
CA ARG A 21 5.58 -15.27 14.35
C ARG A 21 6.18 -14.84 13.02
N GLN A 22 7.17 -15.60 12.51
CA GLN A 22 7.78 -15.32 11.22
C GLN A 22 6.76 -15.40 10.08
N ALA A 23 5.94 -16.46 10.03
CA ALA A 23 4.89 -16.63 9.04
C ALA A 23 3.87 -15.47 9.07
N ARG A 24 3.40 -15.07 10.26
CA ARG A 24 2.47 -13.93 10.41
C ARG A 24 3.04 -12.60 9.93
N SER A 25 4.35 -12.39 10.14
CA SER A 25 5.05 -11.18 9.66
C SER A 25 5.21 -11.19 8.13
N SER A 26 5.51 -12.35 7.55
CA SER A 26 5.64 -12.54 6.11
C SER A 26 4.31 -12.27 5.39
N ASP A 27 3.19 -12.70 5.98
CA ASP A 27 1.83 -12.51 5.43
C ASP A 27 1.37 -11.03 5.43
N ALA A 28 2.07 -10.13 6.11
CA ALA A 28 1.72 -8.71 6.15
C ALA A 28 2.27 -7.92 4.97
N TRP A 29 3.45 -8.31 4.48
CA TRP A 29 4.20 -7.56 3.49
C TRP A 29 3.51 -7.34 2.15
N PRO A 30 2.76 -8.30 1.56
CA PRO A 30 2.06 -8.08 0.30
C PRO A 30 1.10 -6.89 0.36
N LEU A 31 0.40 -6.73 1.48
CA LEU A 31 -0.51 -5.59 1.71
C LEU A 31 0.26 -4.28 1.88
N VAL A 32 1.36 -4.29 2.63
CA VAL A 32 2.21 -3.10 2.83
C VAL A 32 2.76 -2.60 1.51
N ILE A 33 3.34 -3.51 0.71
CA ILE A 33 3.87 -3.21 -0.62
C ILE A 33 2.78 -2.64 -1.50
N PHE A 34 1.61 -3.29 -1.54
CA PHE A 34 0.47 -2.82 -2.32
C PHE A 34 0.08 -1.38 -1.98
N LEU A 35 -0.07 -1.07 -0.69
CA LEU A 35 -0.46 0.27 -0.22
C LEU A 35 0.61 1.32 -0.53
N ILE A 36 1.89 0.95 -0.44
CA ILE A 36 2.99 1.85 -0.82
C ILE A 36 2.95 2.12 -2.32
N VAL A 37 2.85 1.08 -3.16
CA VAL A 37 2.89 1.26 -4.62
C VAL A 37 1.68 2.05 -5.11
N ILE A 38 0.46 1.73 -4.65
CA ILE A 38 -0.73 2.49 -5.08
C ILE A 38 -0.61 3.96 -4.67
N SER A 39 -0.13 4.23 -3.45
CA SER A 39 -0.02 5.60 -2.94
C SER A 39 1.09 6.38 -3.65
N ALA A 40 2.22 5.73 -3.94
CA ALA A 40 3.30 6.33 -4.71
C ALA A 40 2.86 6.63 -6.15
N ALA A 41 2.21 5.69 -6.82
CA ALA A 41 1.67 5.88 -8.17
C ALA A 41 0.64 7.02 -8.21
N THR A 42 -0.29 7.06 -7.25
CA THR A 42 -1.27 8.16 -7.15
C THR A 42 -0.61 9.49 -6.85
N SER A 43 0.36 9.53 -5.93
CA SER A 43 1.09 10.75 -5.59
C SER A 43 1.88 11.30 -6.77
N ILE A 44 2.56 10.45 -7.53
CA ILE A 44 3.33 10.84 -8.72
C ILE A 44 2.37 11.31 -9.82
N GLY A 45 1.25 10.62 -10.02
CA GLY A 45 0.21 11.04 -10.97
C GLY A 45 -0.39 12.40 -10.63
N LEU A 46 -0.68 12.66 -9.36
CA LEU A 46 -1.16 13.97 -8.89
C LEU A 46 -0.11 15.07 -8.99
N PHE A 47 1.16 14.74 -8.72
CA PHE A 47 2.27 15.66 -8.94
C PHE A 47 2.39 16.04 -10.42
N ALA A 48 2.26 15.06 -11.32
CA ALA A 48 2.26 15.32 -12.76
C ALA A 48 1.14 16.27 -13.16
N ILE A 49 -0.10 16.03 -12.68
CA ILE A 49 -1.25 16.93 -12.90
C ILE A 49 -0.95 18.36 -12.43
N GLY A 50 -0.36 18.52 -11.23
CA GLY A 50 -0.12 19.85 -10.67
C GLY A 50 1.05 20.64 -11.26
N VAL A 51 1.92 20.00 -12.06
CA VAL A 51 3.21 20.59 -12.49
C VAL A 51 3.39 20.59 -14.00
N ILE A 52 2.89 19.57 -14.70
CA ILE A 52 3.07 19.43 -16.15
C ILE A 52 1.92 20.14 -16.85
N ALA A 53 2.25 21.17 -17.64
CA ALA A 53 1.27 21.87 -18.46
C ALA A 53 0.92 21.14 -19.77
N ASP A 54 1.79 20.23 -20.23
CA ASP A 54 1.58 19.46 -21.46
C ASP A 54 0.66 18.26 -21.20
N GLU A 55 -0.56 18.29 -21.75
CA GLU A 55 -1.58 17.25 -21.54
C GLU A 55 -1.11 15.86 -21.99
N THR A 56 -0.33 15.80 -23.08
CA THR A 56 0.15 14.51 -23.61
C THR A 56 1.14 13.87 -22.65
N LEU A 57 2.11 14.63 -22.17
CA LEU A 57 3.09 14.19 -21.17
C LEU A 57 2.40 13.80 -19.87
N GLN A 58 1.41 14.59 -19.42
CA GLN A 58 0.62 14.29 -18.23
C GLN A 58 -0.10 12.95 -18.35
N LEU A 59 -0.77 12.68 -19.47
CA LEU A 59 -1.43 11.40 -19.74
C LEU A 59 -0.45 10.23 -19.81
N VAL A 60 0.73 10.43 -20.43
CA VAL A 60 1.78 9.40 -20.49
C VAL A 60 2.29 9.05 -19.08
N VAL A 61 2.52 10.05 -18.22
CA VAL A 61 2.95 9.82 -16.84
C VAL A 61 1.86 9.12 -16.03
N LEU A 62 0.59 9.52 -16.18
CA LEU A 62 -0.54 8.85 -15.53
C LEU A 62 -0.66 7.39 -15.99
N ALA A 63 -0.54 7.13 -17.29
CA ALA A 63 -0.56 5.78 -17.84
C ALA A 63 0.60 4.92 -17.32
N ALA A 64 1.81 5.50 -17.21
CA ALA A 64 2.96 4.81 -16.63
C ALA A 64 2.72 4.48 -15.14
N CYS A 65 2.17 5.41 -14.37
CA CYS A 65 1.81 5.18 -12.96
C CYS A 65 0.77 4.06 -12.82
N ALA A 66 -0.27 4.08 -13.67
CA ALA A 66 -1.31 3.05 -13.69
C ALA A 66 -0.75 1.67 -14.09
N ALA A 67 0.14 1.61 -15.09
CA ALA A 67 0.80 0.38 -15.50
C ALA A 67 1.64 -0.21 -14.35
N TRP A 68 2.28 0.63 -13.54
CA TRP A 68 3.07 0.18 -12.39
C TRP A 68 2.24 -0.37 -11.23
N MET A 69 0.93 -0.12 -11.21
CA MET A 69 0.04 -0.76 -10.24
C MET A 69 -0.21 -2.24 -10.56
N ILE A 70 -0.09 -2.67 -11.82
CA ILE A 70 -0.30 -4.06 -12.24
C ILE A 70 0.54 -5.06 -11.42
N PRO A 71 1.87 -4.93 -11.34
CA PRO A 71 2.67 -5.86 -10.54
C PRO A 71 2.31 -5.82 -9.05
N ALA A 72 1.92 -4.67 -8.50
CA ALA A 72 1.48 -4.57 -7.10
C ALA A 72 0.18 -5.35 -6.84
N PHE A 73 -0.79 -5.27 -7.76
CA PHE A 73 -1.99 -6.10 -7.70
C PHE A 73 -1.65 -7.59 -7.80
N VAL A 74 -0.78 -7.98 -8.73
CA VAL A 74 -0.36 -9.37 -8.89
C VAL A 74 0.23 -9.88 -7.58
N VAL A 75 1.24 -9.21 -7.03
CA VAL A 75 1.88 -9.60 -5.76
C VAL A 75 0.87 -9.68 -4.62
N TYR A 76 -0.04 -8.70 -4.52
CA TYR A 76 -1.06 -8.70 -3.47
C TYR A 76 -2.00 -9.91 -3.60
N PHE A 77 -2.58 -10.17 -4.77
CA PHE A 77 -3.53 -11.25 -4.96
C PHE A 77 -2.90 -12.64 -4.92
N THR A 78 -1.64 -12.80 -5.34
CA THR A 78 -0.96 -14.10 -5.32
C THR A 78 -0.38 -14.45 -3.95
N SER A 79 0.03 -13.45 -3.17
CA SER A 79 0.82 -13.67 -1.95
C SER A 79 0.09 -13.32 -0.66
N ALA A 80 -1.07 -12.65 -0.70
CA ALA A 80 -1.89 -12.44 0.49
C ALA A 80 -2.62 -13.74 0.87
N LEU A 81 -1.94 -14.64 1.58
CA LEU A 81 -2.46 -15.97 1.95
C LEU A 81 -3.59 -15.95 3.00
N SER A 82 -3.83 -14.83 3.70
CA SER A 82 -4.95 -14.74 4.62
C SER A 82 -5.50 -13.31 4.75
N TRP A 83 -6.78 -13.14 4.43
CA TRP A 83 -7.54 -11.92 4.72
C TRP A 83 -7.81 -11.84 6.22
N SER A 84 -6.91 -11.21 6.97
CA SER A 84 -7.22 -10.81 8.34
C SER A 84 -8.25 -9.67 8.33
N ARG A 85 -9.21 -9.68 9.26
CA ARG A 85 -10.20 -8.60 9.42
C ARG A 85 -9.55 -7.21 9.50
N ARG A 86 -8.35 -7.14 10.09
CA ARG A 86 -7.57 -5.90 10.23
C ARG A 86 -6.93 -5.44 8.90
N SER A 87 -6.43 -6.38 8.10
CA SER A 87 -5.93 -6.13 6.73
C SER A 87 -7.03 -5.53 5.86
N THR A 88 -8.22 -6.13 5.91
CA THR A 88 -9.41 -5.66 5.19
C THR A 88 -9.81 -4.26 5.64
N LEU A 89 -9.90 -4.01 6.96
CA LEU A 89 -10.20 -2.68 7.49
C LEU A 89 -9.19 -1.63 7.04
N LEU A 90 -7.90 -1.95 7.08
CA LEU A 90 -6.85 -1.02 6.67
C LEU A 90 -6.96 -0.69 5.18
N LEU A 91 -7.16 -1.70 4.33
CA LEU A 91 -7.39 -1.53 2.90
C LEU A 91 -8.63 -0.66 2.62
N PHE A 92 -9.76 -0.98 3.24
CA PHE A 92 -11.02 -0.23 3.07
C PHE A 92 -11.00 1.16 3.72
N THR A 93 -10.07 1.45 4.62
CA THR A 93 -9.88 2.80 5.15
C THR A 93 -8.99 3.62 4.22
N TRP A 94 -7.92 3.02 3.71
CA TRP A 94 -6.91 3.75 2.95
C TRP A 94 -7.28 3.96 1.47
N LEU A 95 -7.85 2.94 0.81
CA LEU A 95 -8.24 3.04 -0.60
C LEU A 95 -9.20 4.21 -0.88
N PRO A 96 -10.27 4.43 -0.11
CA PRO A 96 -11.14 5.58 -0.32
C PRO A 96 -10.42 6.91 -0.14
N VAL A 97 -9.49 7.01 0.80
CA VAL A 97 -8.69 8.24 1.01
C VAL A 97 -7.85 8.55 -0.22
N VAL A 98 -7.13 7.55 -0.76
CA VAL A 98 -6.34 7.69 -1.99
C VAL A 98 -7.23 8.05 -3.17
N ALA A 99 -8.38 7.39 -3.32
CA ALA A 99 -9.33 7.67 -4.41
C ALA A 99 -9.93 9.08 -4.32
N ILE A 100 -10.37 9.51 -3.13
CA ILE A 100 -10.94 10.85 -2.92
C ILE A 100 -9.87 11.92 -3.19
N ALA A 101 -8.65 11.74 -2.69
CA ALA A 101 -7.56 12.67 -2.92
C ALA A 101 -7.20 12.77 -4.42
N PHE A 102 -7.18 11.64 -5.13
CA PHE A 102 -6.98 11.62 -6.57
C PHE A 102 -8.08 12.36 -7.33
N ILE A 103 -9.35 12.03 -7.06
CA ILE A 103 -10.51 12.67 -7.70
C ILE A 103 -10.52 14.17 -7.40
N ALA A 104 -10.28 14.56 -6.15
CA ALA A 104 -10.23 15.98 -5.76
C ALA A 104 -9.12 16.73 -6.51
N GLY A 105 -7.93 16.13 -6.66
CA GLY A 105 -6.84 16.73 -7.42
C GLY A 105 -7.17 16.90 -8.91
N VAL A 106 -7.72 15.86 -9.55
CA VAL A 106 -8.13 15.91 -10.96
C VAL A 106 -9.25 16.93 -11.20
N VAL A 107 -10.26 16.96 -10.33
CA VAL A 107 -11.38 17.91 -10.43
C VAL A 107 -10.92 19.34 -10.18
N ALA A 108 -10.03 19.56 -9.20
CA ALA A 108 -9.53 20.90 -8.92
C ALA A 108 -8.71 21.45 -10.09
N ASP A 109 -7.90 20.61 -10.74
CA ASP A 109 -7.13 21.02 -11.91
C ASP A 109 -8.03 21.29 -13.13
N SER A 110 -9.08 20.49 -13.35
CA SER A 110 -10.02 20.73 -14.46
C SER A 110 -10.86 22.00 -14.30
N LEU A 111 -11.09 22.46 -13.06
CA LEU A 111 -11.78 23.72 -12.77
C LEU A 111 -10.84 24.91 -12.75
N THR A 112 -9.57 24.73 -12.37
CA THR A 112 -8.57 25.78 -12.27
C THR A 112 -7.20 25.19 -12.56
N GLN A 113 -6.75 25.36 -13.81
CA GLN A 113 -5.49 24.81 -14.28
C GLN A 113 -4.33 25.32 -13.41
N GLY A 114 -3.47 24.41 -12.95
CA GLY A 114 -2.36 24.75 -12.05
C GLY A 114 -2.77 24.96 -10.60
N SER A 115 -3.95 24.44 -10.20
CA SER A 115 -4.38 24.45 -8.81
C SER A 115 -3.39 23.71 -7.90
N TRP A 116 -3.02 24.35 -6.79
CA TRP A 116 -2.15 23.77 -5.77
C TRP A 116 -2.75 22.53 -5.08
N VAL A 117 -4.05 22.27 -5.27
CA VAL A 117 -4.78 21.16 -4.65
C VAL A 117 -4.21 19.81 -5.06
N ALA A 118 -3.84 19.61 -6.34
CA ALA A 118 -3.23 18.36 -6.80
C ALA A 118 -1.88 18.11 -6.11
N LEU A 119 -1.06 19.15 -5.95
CA LEU A 119 0.21 19.12 -5.24
C LEU A 119 0.03 18.83 -3.73
N ALA A 120 -0.94 19.47 -3.09
CA ALA A 120 -1.24 19.23 -1.68
C ALA A 120 -1.74 17.79 -1.45
N ALA A 121 -2.62 17.29 -2.33
CA ALA A 121 -3.09 15.91 -2.29
C ALA A 121 -1.94 14.91 -2.50
N ALA A 122 -1.04 15.18 -3.46
CA ALA A 122 0.16 14.38 -3.68
C ALA A 122 1.04 14.33 -2.42
N GLY A 123 1.40 15.50 -1.87
CA GLY A 123 2.24 15.58 -0.68
C GLY A 123 1.62 14.90 0.54
N LEU A 124 0.32 15.06 0.74
CA LEU A 124 -0.41 14.39 1.83
C LEU A 124 -0.35 12.87 1.69
N ILE A 125 -0.64 12.33 0.50
CA ILE A 125 -0.54 10.88 0.24
C ILE A 125 0.90 10.41 0.46
N TRP A 126 1.90 11.13 -0.05
CA TRP A 126 3.31 10.76 0.06
C TRP A 126 3.76 10.61 1.52
N VAL A 127 3.33 11.51 2.40
CA VAL A 127 3.72 11.50 3.82
C VAL A 127 2.93 10.48 4.63
N THR A 128 1.63 10.35 4.37
CA THR A 128 0.72 9.52 5.19
C THR A 128 0.73 8.05 4.79
N ALA A 129 1.01 7.73 3.52
CA ALA A 129 0.99 6.36 3.03
C ALA A 129 2.03 5.43 3.68
N PRO A 130 3.30 5.81 3.90
CA PRO A 130 4.24 4.96 4.62
C PRO A 130 3.78 4.67 6.04
N VAL A 131 3.24 5.67 6.73
CA VAL A 131 2.72 5.51 8.10
C VAL A 131 1.57 4.49 8.12
N PHE A 132 0.59 4.66 7.23
CA PHE A 132 -0.55 3.75 7.13
C PHE A 132 -0.16 2.35 6.69
N ALA A 133 0.75 2.22 5.72
CA ALA A 133 1.22 0.93 5.26
C ALA A 133 1.95 0.18 6.39
N LEU A 134 2.80 0.86 7.16
CA LEU A 134 3.53 0.25 8.28
C LEU A 134 2.61 -0.17 9.44
N LEU A 135 1.42 0.42 9.60
CA LEU A 135 0.41 -0.10 10.53
C LEU A 135 -0.01 -1.54 10.19
N GLY A 136 0.12 -1.96 8.93
CA GLY A 136 -0.10 -3.34 8.49
C GLY A 136 0.89 -4.35 9.09
N LEU A 137 2.09 -3.90 9.51
CA LEU A 137 3.12 -4.73 10.14
C LEU A 137 2.93 -4.92 11.65
N ARG A 138 2.13 -4.08 12.32
CA ARG A 138 1.83 -4.22 13.75
C ARG A 138 0.82 -5.35 13.97
N ARG A 139 1.26 -6.60 13.81
CA ARG A 139 0.50 -7.84 14.04
C ARG A 139 0.89 -8.52 15.34
#